data_AF-A9XZM6-F1
#
_entry.id   AF-A9XZM6-F1
#
_cell.length_a   1.000
_cell.length_b   1.000
_cell.length_c   1.000
_cell.angle_alpha   90.00
_cell.angle_beta   90.00
_cell.angle_gamma   90.00
#
_symmetry.space_group_name_H-M   'P 1'
#
loop_
_entity.id
_entity.type
_entity.pdbx_description
1 polymer ?
#
loop_
_entity_poly.entity_id
_entity_poly.type
_entity_poly.pdbx_seq_one_letter_code
_entity_poly.pdbx_strand_id
1 'polypeptide(L)'
;ANIAINNQLYEEAFAIFKKFDVNTSAIQVLIENVGNLDRAYEFAERCNEPAVWSQLGKAQLQQGLVKEAIDSYIKADDPSAYVDVVQTAHKTESWEDVVRYLQMARKKARESYIETELIYAYAKTGRLADLEEFVSGPNHADIQKIGDRCFEAGMYEAAKLLYNNISNFARLAITLVHLQEYQGAVDSARKANSTRTWKEVCFSCVESGEFRLAQMCGLHIVVHADELEDLITHYQDRGYFEELISLLEAALGLERAHMGMFTELAILYSKYKPEKMKEHLELFWSRVNIPKVLRAAEQAHLWAELVFL
;
A
#
# COMPACT_ATOMS: atom_id res chain seq x y z
N ALA A 1 -14.20 -17.55 -51.12
CA ALA A 1 -13.13 -17.02 -50.27
C ALA A 1 -12.31 -18.12 -49.59
N ASN A 2 -12.92 -19.07 -48.86
CA ASN A 2 -12.19 -20.18 -48.21
C ASN A 2 -11.33 -21.04 -49.17
N ILE A 3 -11.79 -21.24 -50.40
CA ILE A 3 -11.03 -21.95 -51.44
C ILE A 3 -9.76 -21.16 -51.86
N ALA A 4 -9.82 -19.83 -51.84
CA ALA A 4 -8.67 -18.98 -52.15
C ALA A 4 -7.66 -18.95 -50.99
N ILE A 5 -8.14 -18.93 -49.73
CA ILE A 5 -7.29 -19.07 -48.53
C ILE A 5 -6.53 -20.42 -48.57
N ASN A 6 -7.23 -21.52 -48.87
CA ASN A 6 -6.62 -22.85 -48.95
C ASN A 6 -5.56 -22.98 -50.05
N ASN A 7 -5.63 -22.14 -51.08
CA ASN A 7 -4.67 -22.08 -52.18
C ASN A 7 -3.62 -20.98 -52.02
N GLN A 8 -3.49 -20.37 -50.83
CA GLN A 8 -2.56 -19.27 -50.54
C GLN A 8 -2.77 -17.98 -51.35
N LEU A 9 -3.95 -17.81 -51.95
CA LEU A 9 -4.38 -16.63 -52.70
C LEU A 9 -5.08 -15.65 -51.76
N TYR A 10 -4.30 -15.04 -50.86
CA TYR A 10 -4.82 -14.23 -49.74
C TYR A 10 -5.33 -12.85 -50.18
N GLU A 11 -4.75 -12.27 -51.23
CA GLU A 11 -5.18 -11.00 -51.81
C GLU A 11 -6.55 -11.13 -52.50
N GLU A 12 -6.74 -12.23 -53.24
CA GLU A 12 -7.98 -12.56 -53.90
C GLU A 12 -9.06 -12.92 -52.87
N ALA A 13 -8.69 -13.63 -51.79
CA ALA A 13 -9.60 -13.89 -50.68
C ALA A 13 -10.06 -12.59 -50.01
N PHE A 14 -9.14 -11.64 -49.75
CA PHE A 14 -9.45 -10.33 -49.20
C PHE A 14 -10.36 -9.51 -50.13
N ALA A 15 -10.05 -9.44 -51.42
CA ALA A 15 -10.86 -8.72 -52.41
C ALA A 15 -12.28 -9.31 -52.52
N ILE A 16 -12.42 -10.63 -52.41
CA ILE A 16 -13.72 -11.31 -52.37
C ILE A 16 -14.48 -10.91 -51.10
N PHE A 17 -13.88 -11.02 -49.91
CA PHE A 17 -14.58 -10.67 -48.66
C PHE A 17 -14.99 -9.20 -48.62
N LYS A 18 -14.11 -8.30 -49.08
CA LYS A 18 -14.42 -6.87 -49.22
C LYS A 18 -15.57 -6.61 -50.18
N LYS A 19 -15.69 -7.39 -51.27
CA LYS A 19 -16.77 -7.24 -52.26
C LYS A 19 -18.13 -7.73 -51.72
N PHE A 20 -18.12 -8.62 -50.76
CA PHE A 20 -19.33 -9.17 -50.12
C PHE A 20 -19.67 -8.50 -48.78
N ASP A 21 -19.01 -7.39 -48.43
CA ASP A 21 -19.17 -6.64 -47.18
C ASP A 21 -19.00 -7.51 -45.91
N VAL A 22 -18.24 -8.61 -45.99
CA VAL A 22 -17.91 -9.46 -44.84
C VAL A 22 -16.61 -8.96 -44.21
N ASN A 23 -16.68 -7.78 -43.60
CA ASN A 23 -15.51 -7.01 -43.15
C ASN A 23 -14.71 -7.69 -42.03
N THR A 24 -15.36 -8.47 -41.16
CA THR A 24 -14.71 -9.27 -40.11
C THR A 24 -13.82 -10.37 -40.69
N SER A 25 -14.31 -11.13 -41.68
CA SER A 25 -13.48 -12.13 -42.36
C SER A 25 -12.39 -11.49 -43.22
N ALA A 26 -12.65 -10.32 -43.80
CA ALA A 26 -11.66 -9.59 -44.59
C ALA A 26 -10.45 -9.17 -43.73
N ILE A 27 -10.69 -8.58 -42.54
CA ILE A 27 -9.58 -8.16 -41.68
C ILE A 27 -8.85 -9.36 -41.06
N GLN A 28 -9.55 -10.45 -40.76
CA GLN A 28 -8.91 -11.68 -40.30
C GLN A 28 -7.92 -12.23 -41.33
N VAL A 29 -8.25 -12.17 -42.63
CA VAL A 29 -7.31 -12.56 -43.69
C VAL A 29 -6.08 -11.65 -43.72
N LEU A 30 -6.24 -10.33 -43.57
CA LEU A 30 -5.13 -9.39 -43.52
C LEU A 30 -4.21 -9.63 -42.31
N ILE A 31 -4.80 -9.93 -41.16
CA ILE A 31 -4.08 -10.17 -39.91
C ILE A 31 -3.36 -11.51 -39.94
N GLU A 32 -4.09 -12.61 -40.17
CA GLU A 32 -3.56 -13.97 -39.97
C GLU A 32 -2.74 -14.48 -41.15
N ASN A 33 -3.10 -14.08 -42.37
CA ASN A 33 -2.47 -14.65 -43.58
C ASN A 33 -1.52 -13.67 -44.26
N VAL A 34 -1.86 -12.38 -44.33
CA VAL A 34 -0.99 -11.37 -44.95
C VAL A 34 0.02 -10.82 -43.94
N GLY A 35 -0.34 -10.73 -42.66
CA GLY A 35 0.53 -10.25 -41.58
C GLY A 35 0.87 -8.75 -41.65
N ASN A 36 0.16 -7.97 -42.48
CA ASN A 36 0.41 -6.54 -42.65
C ASN A 36 -0.59 -5.71 -41.82
N LEU A 37 -0.17 -5.31 -40.63
CA LEU A 37 -1.00 -4.55 -39.69
C LEU A 37 -1.31 -3.11 -40.15
N ASP A 38 -0.38 -2.45 -40.86
CA ASP A 38 -0.61 -1.09 -41.37
C ASP A 38 -1.78 -1.10 -42.37
N ARG A 39 -1.80 -2.09 -43.25
CA ARG A 39 -2.88 -2.27 -44.21
C ARG A 39 -4.19 -2.70 -43.55
N ALA A 40 -4.11 -3.50 -42.48
CA ALA A 40 -5.28 -3.84 -41.67
C ALA A 40 -5.85 -2.60 -40.94
N TYR A 41 -4.99 -1.68 -40.49
CA TYR A 41 -5.40 -0.40 -39.90
C TYR A 41 -6.08 0.51 -40.92
N GLU A 42 -5.51 0.69 -42.13
CA GLU A 42 -6.16 1.46 -43.20
C GLU A 42 -7.53 0.89 -43.57
N PHE A 43 -7.66 -0.44 -43.57
CA PHE A 43 -8.94 -1.10 -43.82
C PHE A 43 -9.94 -0.84 -42.69
N ALA A 44 -9.50 -0.95 -41.43
CA ALA A 44 -10.33 -0.66 -40.27
C ALA A 44 -10.80 0.81 -40.24
N GLU A 45 -9.94 1.76 -40.63
CA GLU A 45 -10.29 3.18 -40.72
C GLU A 45 -11.33 3.46 -41.81
N ARG A 46 -11.28 2.74 -42.93
CA ARG A 46 -12.27 2.88 -44.02
C ARG A 46 -13.62 2.23 -43.69
N CYS A 47 -13.61 1.06 -43.06
CA CYS A 47 -14.85 0.36 -42.69
C CYS A 47 -15.51 0.98 -41.46
N ASN A 48 -14.70 1.44 -40.50
CA ASN A 48 -15.11 2.03 -39.22
C ASN A 48 -16.17 1.20 -38.47
N GLU A 49 -16.03 -0.12 -38.51
CA GLU A 49 -16.93 -1.04 -37.82
C GLU A 49 -16.32 -1.51 -36.50
N PRO A 50 -17.10 -1.53 -35.39
CA PRO A 50 -16.60 -1.98 -34.08
C PRO A 50 -15.97 -3.38 -34.09
N ALA A 51 -16.60 -4.34 -34.78
CA ALA A 51 -16.12 -5.71 -34.84
C ALA A 51 -14.76 -5.84 -35.53
N VAL A 52 -14.49 -4.98 -36.52
CA VAL A 52 -13.22 -4.94 -37.26
C VAL A 52 -12.11 -4.36 -36.38
N TRP A 53 -12.40 -3.27 -35.66
CA TRP A 53 -11.47 -2.66 -34.70
C TRP A 53 -11.12 -3.60 -33.53
N SER A 54 -12.08 -4.35 -32.98
CA SER A 54 -11.81 -5.34 -31.92
C SER A 54 -10.87 -6.46 -32.38
N GLN A 55 -11.03 -6.94 -33.62
CA GLN A 55 -10.14 -7.97 -34.17
C GLN A 55 -8.73 -7.43 -34.42
N LEU A 56 -8.62 -6.21 -34.95
CA LEU A 56 -7.34 -5.53 -35.13
C LEU A 56 -6.62 -5.31 -33.79
N GLY A 57 -7.33 -4.79 -32.79
CA GLY A 57 -6.78 -4.56 -31.45
C GLY A 57 -6.24 -5.85 -30.82
N LYS A 58 -6.95 -6.96 -30.98
CA LYS A 58 -6.50 -8.27 -30.48
C LYS A 58 -5.20 -8.72 -31.13
N ALA A 59 -5.06 -8.53 -32.44
CA ALA A 59 -3.86 -8.89 -33.18
C ALA A 59 -2.67 -7.98 -32.84
N GLN A 60 -2.91 -6.67 -32.74
CA GLN A 60 -1.90 -5.69 -32.32
C GLN A 60 -1.37 -6.01 -30.92
N LEU A 61 -2.26 -6.39 -30.00
CA LEU A 61 -1.89 -6.78 -28.64
C LEU A 61 -1.00 -8.03 -28.63
N GLN A 62 -1.31 -9.04 -29.45
CA GLN A 62 -0.49 -10.24 -29.57
C GLN A 62 0.92 -9.96 -30.11
N GLN A 63 1.07 -8.91 -30.93
CA GLN A 63 2.38 -8.46 -31.43
C GLN A 63 3.11 -7.49 -30.47
N GLY A 64 2.53 -7.18 -29.31
CA GLY A 64 3.12 -6.29 -28.31
C GLY A 64 2.94 -4.79 -28.60
N LEU A 65 2.14 -4.44 -29.62
CA LEU A 65 1.81 -3.06 -29.98
C LEU A 65 0.66 -2.55 -29.10
N VAL A 66 0.97 -2.29 -27.83
CA VAL A 66 -0.03 -1.98 -26.79
C VAL A 66 -0.75 -0.65 -27.05
N LYS A 67 -0.04 0.38 -27.51
CA LYS A 67 -0.63 1.70 -27.73
C LYS A 67 -1.65 1.68 -28.86
N GLU A 68 -1.26 1.07 -29.97
CA GLU A 68 -2.08 0.91 -31.16
C GLU A 68 -3.28 0.00 -30.87
N ALA A 69 -3.06 -1.09 -30.11
CA ALA A 69 -4.13 -1.98 -29.68
C ALA A 69 -5.18 -1.26 -28.82
N ILE A 70 -4.73 -0.46 -27.84
CA ILE A 70 -5.61 0.34 -26.98
C ILE A 70 -6.42 1.33 -27.81
N ASP A 71 -5.79 2.08 -28.73
CA ASP A 71 -6.51 3.03 -29.58
C ASP A 71 -7.53 2.31 -30.48
N SER A 72 -7.19 1.14 -31.03
CA SER A 72 -8.13 0.30 -31.78
C SER A 72 -9.31 -0.16 -30.93
N TYR A 73 -9.08 -0.62 -29.71
CA TYR A 73 -10.15 -1.04 -28.80
C TYR A 73 -11.04 0.13 -28.33
N ILE A 74 -10.46 1.33 -28.14
CA ILE A 74 -11.24 2.53 -27.83
C ILE A 74 -12.15 2.89 -29.00
N LYS A 75 -11.67 2.81 -30.26
CA LYS A 75 -12.50 3.00 -31.45
C LYS A 75 -13.58 1.93 -31.60
N ALA A 76 -13.28 0.69 -31.22
CA ALA A 76 -14.24 -0.40 -31.17
C ALA A 76 -15.29 -0.24 -30.06
N ASP A 77 -15.00 0.58 -29.05
CA ASP A 77 -15.80 0.72 -27.83
C ASP A 77 -16.05 -0.66 -27.17
N ASP A 78 -15.04 -1.54 -27.19
CA ASP A 78 -15.15 -2.95 -26.78
C ASP A 78 -14.31 -3.25 -25.53
N PRO A 79 -14.95 -3.58 -24.39
CA PRO A 79 -14.25 -3.96 -23.17
C PRO A 79 -13.81 -5.44 -23.13
N SER A 80 -14.16 -6.27 -24.12
CA SER A 80 -14.04 -7.74 -24.02
C SER A 80 -12.65 -8.27 -23.67
N ALA A 81 -11.58 -7.59 -24.09
CA ALA A 81 -10.19 -8.01 -23.90
C ALA A 81 -9.49 -7.32 -22.71
N TYR A 82 -10.23 -6.79 -21.74
CA TYR A 82 -9.63 -5.98 -20.66
C TYR A 82 -8.53 -6.68 -19.87
N VAL A 83 -8.63 -8.00 -19.66
CA VAL A 83 -7.60 -8.77 -18.93
C VAL A 83 -6.28 -8.77 -19.69
N ASP A 84 -6.33 -9.06 -20.99
CA ASP A 84 -5.15 -9.16 -21.84
C ASP A 84 -4.50 -7.77 -22.04
N VAL A 85 -5.33 -6.73 -22.21
CA VAL A 85 -4.87 -5.33 -22.31
C VAL A 85 -4.13 -4.91 -21.04
N VAL A 86 -4.71 -5.16 -19.86
CA VAL A 86 -4.07 -4.83 -18.58
C VAL A 86 -2.76 -5.61 -18.43
N GLN A 87 -2.76 -6.93 -18.61
CA GLN A 87 -1.54 -7.74 -18.44
C GLN A 87 -0.41 -7.31 -19.38
N THR A 88 -0.73 -7.00 -20.63
CA THR A 88 0.28 -6.59 -21.61
C THR A 88 0.80 -5.20 -21.29
N ALA A 89 -0.06 -4.30 -20.84
CA ALA A 89 0.35 -2.95 -20.46
C ALA A 89 1.15 -2.89 -19.15
N HIS A 90 0.91 -3.81 -18.21
CA HIS A 90 1.78 -4.00 -17.04
C HIS A 90 3.21 -4.37 -17.48
N LYS A 91 3.37 -5.13 -18.58
CA LYS A 91 4.70 -5.49 -19.13
C LYS A 91 5.38 -4.35 -19.88
N THR A 92 4.61 -3.50 -20.57
CA THR A 92 5.14 -2.38 -21.36
C THR A 92 5.15 -1.04 -20.61
N GLU A 93 4.74 -1.04 -19.34
CA GLU A 93 4.65 0.14 -18.46
C GLU A 93 3.87 1.32 -19.06
N SER A 94 2.94 1.05 -19.99
CA SER A 94 2.20 2.07 -20.74
C SER A 94 0.92 2.49 -19.99
N TRP A 95 1.08 3.06 -18.79
CA TRP A 95 -0.03 3.32 -17.86
C TRP A 95 -1.01 4.39 -18.32
N GLU A 96 -0.55 5.43 -19.03
CA GLU A 96 -1.44 6.51 -19.51
C GLU A 96 -2.48 6.01 -20.52
N ASP A 97 -2.05 5.12 -21.42
CA ASP A 97 -2.91 4.53 -22.45
C ASP A 97 -3.93 3.59 -21.81
N VAL A 98 -3.52 2.83 -20.79
CA VAL A 98 -4.40 1.95 -20.00
C VAL A 98 -5.50 2.74 -19.32
N VAL A 99 -5.18 3.91 -18.74
CA VAL A 99 -6.19 4.77 -18.11
C VAL A 99 -7.29 5.13 -19.12
N ARG A 100 -6.91 5.52 -20.35
CA ARG A 100 -7.89 5.85 -21.41
C ARG A 100 -8.79 4.65 -21.74
N TYR A 101 -8.20 3.46 -21.90
CA TYR A 101 -8.95 2.25 -22.20
C TYR A 101 -9.88 1.82 -21.06
N LEU A 102 -9.40 1.81 -19.82
CA LEU A 102 -10.18 1.42 -18.65
C LEU A 102 -11.31 2.41 -18.34
N GLN A 103 -11.13 3.71 -18.61
CA GLN A 103 -12.21 4.70 -18.52
C GLN A 103 -13.35 4.41 -19.51
N MET A 104 -13.03 4.02 -20.75
CA MET A 104 -14.02 3.56 -21.72
C MET A 104 -14.69 2.27 -21.23
N ALA A 105 -13.89 1.27 -20.82
CA ALA A 105 -14.38 -0.03 -20.41
C ALA A 105 -15.36 0.08 -19.22
N ARG A 106 -15.07 0.96 -18.24
CA ARG A 106 -15.96 1.24 -17.10
C ARG A 106 -17.34 1.74 -17.51
N LYS A 107 -17.45 2.54 -18.58
CA LYS A 107 -18.75 3.06 -19.05
C LYS A 107 -19.64 1.93 -19.57
N LYS A 108 -19.07 0.85 -20.07
CA LYS A 108 -19.79 -0.33 -20.59
C LYS A 108 -19.98 -1.44 -19.57
N ALA A 109 -18.92 -1.77 -18.84
CA ALA A 109 -18.89 -2.86 -17.89
C ALA A 109 -18.38 -2.33 -16.54
N ARG A 110 -19.26 -2.25 -15.55
CA ARG A 110 -18.92 -1.91 -14.17
C ARG A 110 -18.44 -3.15 -13.43
N GLU A 111 -17.32 -3.71 -13.88
CA GLU A 111 -16.70 -4.87 -13.24
C GLU A 111 -15.69 -4.43 -12.18
N SER A 112 -15.66 -5.14 -11.06
CA SER A 112 -14.73 -4.88 -9.95
C SER A 112 -13.27 -4.91 -10.41
N TYR A 113 -12.90 -5.82 -11.31
CA TYR A 113 -11.54 -5.93 -11.83
C TYR A 113 -11.09 -4.70 -12.62
N ILE A 114 -11.96 -4.17 -13.49
CA ILE A 114 -11.68 -2.98 -14.31
C ILE A 114 -11.48 -1.76 -13.40
N GLU A 115 -12.37 -1.57 -12.44
CA GLU A 115 -12.27 -0.45 -11.49
C GLU A 115 -11.04 -0.57 -10.59
N THR A 116 -10.69 -1.79 -10.17
CA THR A 116 -9.50 -2.09 -9.36
C THR A 116 -8.21 -1.73 -10.11
N GLU A 117 -8.08 -2.17 -11.36
CA GLU A 117 -6.89 -1.88 -12.15
C GLU A 117 -6.83 -0.41 -12.59
N LEU A 118 -7.97 0.27 -12.75
CA LEU A 118 -8.02 1.70 -13.05
C LEU A 118 -7.47 2.55 -11.90
N ILE A 119 -7.85 2.25 -10.65
CA ILE A 119 -7.30 2.89 -9.45
C ILE A 119 -5.77 2.71 -9.41
N TYR A 120 -5.29 1.49 -9.67
CA TYR A 120 -3.85 1.22 -9.68
C TYR A 120 -3.12 2.00 -10.79
N ALA A 121 -3.73 2.12 -11.97
CA ALA A 121 -3.20 2.92 -13.08
C ALA A 121 -3.17 4.42 -12.73
N TYR A 122 -4.19 4.96 -12.04
CA TYR A 122 -4.17 6.34 -11.55
C TYR A 122 -3.06 6.57 -10.53
N ALA A 123 -2.85 5.64 -9.60
CA ALA A 123 -1.75 5.70 -8.64
C ALA A 123 -0.38 5.72 -9.35
N LYS A 124 -0.19 4.86 -10.37
CA LYS A 124 1.06 4.79 -11.16
C LYS A 124 1.33 6.02 -12.02
N THR A 125 0.27 6.66 -12.53
CA THR A 125 0.39 7.88 -13.35
C THR A 125 0.48 9.17 -12.53
N GLY A 126 0.40 9.09 -11.20
CA GLY A 126 0.46 10.25 -10.30
C GLY A 126 -0.79 11.14 -10.35
N ARG A 127 -1.89 10.67 -10.94
CA ARG A 127 -3.16 11.41 -11.03
C ARG A 127 -3.97 11.26 -9.74
N LEU A 128 -3.44 11.84 -8.66
CA LEU A 128 -4.02 11.71 -7.32
C LEU A 128 -5.41 12.34 -7.20
N ALA A 129 -5.68 13.45 -7.91
CA ALA A 129 -7.00 14.08 -7.92
C ALA A 129 -8.07 13.17 -8.54
N ASP A 130 -7.77 12.58 -9.69
CA ASP A 130 -8.66 11.62 -10.37
C ASP A 130 -8.89 10.37 -9.49
N LEU A 131 -7.85 9.92 -8.78
CA LEU A 131 -7.93 8.82 -7.83
C LEU A 131 -8.86 9.15 -6.65
N GLU A 132 -8.74 10.34 -6.06
CA GLU A 132 -9.55 10.77 -4.91
C GLU A 132 -11.02 10.96 -5.29
N GLU A 133 -11.30 11.56 -6.45
CA GLU A 133 -12.66 11.69 -6.98
C GLU A 133 -13.26 10.31 -7.26
N PHE A 134 -12.47 9.38 -7.81
CA PHE A 134 -12.92 8.03 -8.10
C PHE A 134 -13.29 7.26 -6.85
N VAL A 135 -12.43 7.32 -5.83
CA VAL A 135 -12.54 6.56 -4.58
C VAL A 135 -13.61 7.15 -3.66
N SER A 136 -13.87 8.46 -3.72
CA SER A 136 -14.98 9.09 -2.99
C SER A 136 -16.36 8.81 -3.62
N GLY A 137 -16.42 8.50 -4.92
CA GLY A 137 -17.63 8.09 -5.62
C GLY A 137 -18.01 6.61 -5.40
N PRO A 138 -19.24 6.20 -5.79
CA PRO A 138 -19.66 4.80 -5.74
C PRO A 138 -18.81 3.94 -6.70
N ASN A 139 -18.12 2.96 -6.14
CA ASN A 139 -17.25 2.03 -6.85
C ASN A 139 -17.45 0.58 -6.33
N HIS A 140 -17.05 -0.39 -7.15
CA HIS A 140 -17.05 -1.83 -6.87
C HIS A 140 -15.60 -2.37 -6.77
N ALA A 141 -14.62 -1.49 -6.66
CA ALA A 141 -13.21 -1.86 -6.64
C ALA A 141 -12.81 -2.49 -5.30
N ASP A 142 -11.83 -3.40 -5.34
CA ASP A 142 -11.20 -3.93 -4.14
C ASP A 142 -10.10 -2.96 -3.66
N ILE A 143 -10.53 -1.90 -2.98
CA ILE A 143 -9.64 -0.79 -2.55
C ILE A 143 -8.56 -1.31 -1.59
N GLN A 144 -8.83 -2.33 -0.77
CA GLN A 144 -7.87 -2.84 0.21
C GLN A 144 -6.69 -3.52 -0.49
N LYS A 145 -6.97 -4.40 -1.45
CA LYS A 145 -5.94 -5.09 -2.23
C LYS A 145 -5.07 -4.12 -3.03
N ILE A 146 -5.66 -3.04 -3.55
CA ILE A 146 -4.90 -2.02 -4.28
C ILE A 146 -4.08 -1.17 -3.33
N GLY A 147 -4.62 -0.81 -2.17
CA GLY A 147 -3.86 -0.12 -1.12
C GLY A 147 -2.60 -0.88 -0.74
N ASP A 148 -2.72 -2.20 -0.52
CA ASP A 148 -1.59 -3.07 -0.21
C ASP A 148 -0.58 -3.14 -1.37
N ARG A 149 -1.03 -3.28 -2.62
CA ARG A 149 -0.15 -3.22 -3.80
C ARG A 149 0.54 -1.87 -3.98
N CYS A 150 -0.16 -0.77 -3.75
CA CYS A 150 0.40 0.58 -3.83
C CYS A 150 1.46 0.80 -2.75
N PHE A 151 1.22 0.28 -1.55
CA PHE A 151 2.17 0.29 -0.45
C PHE A 151 3.44 -0.50 -0.78
N GLU A 152 3.31 -1.74 -1.27
CA GLU A 152 4.45 -2.57 -1.69
C GLU A 152 5.26 -1.93 -2.83
N ALA A 153 4.59 -1.20 -3.72
CA ALA A 153 5.22 -0.47 -4.81
C ALA A 153 5.81 0.90 -4.40
N GLY A 154 5.77 1.27 -3.11
CA GLY A 154 6.33 2.52 -2.58
C GLY A 154 5.53 3.78 -2.90
N MET A 155 4.29 3.65 -3.40
CA MET A 155 3.41 4.75 -3.75
C MET A 155 2.57 5.18 -2.54
N TYR A 156 3.24 5.69 -1.51
CA TYR A 156 2.63 5.95 -0.21
C TYR A 156 1.56 7.06 -0.23
N GLU A 157 1.68 8.07 -1.09
CA GLU A 157 0.67 9.14 -1.23
C GLU A 157 -0.67 8.59 -1.75
N ALA A 158 -0.63 7.73 -2.77
CA ALA A 158 -1.81 7.05 -3.27
C ALA A 158 -2.38 6.08 -2.22
N ALA A 159 -1.52 5.30 -1.55
CA ALA A 159 -1.94 4.38 -0.50
C ALA A 159 -2.64 5.11 0.67
N LYS A 160 -2.16 6.30 1.05
CA LYS A 160 -2.77 7.16 2.07
C LYS A 160 -4.22 7.50 1.72
N LEU A 161 -4.49 7.93 0.49
CA LEU A 161 -5.85 8.23 0.02
C LEU A 161 -6.75 7.00 0.07
N LEU A 162 -6.24 5.86 -0.39
CA LEU A 162 -6.98 4.59 -0.42
C LEU A 162 -7.33 4.09 0.99
N TYR A 163 -6.35 4.01 1.90
CA TYR A 163 -6.60 3.54 3.27
C TYR A 163 -7.47 4.49 4.08
N ASN A 164 -7.39 5.80 3.82
CA ASN A 164 -8.26 6.78 4.46
C ASN A 164 -9.73 6.57 4.06
N ASN A 165 -10.02 6.24 2.79
CA ASN A 165 -11.38 5.95 2.34
C ASN A 165 -11.95 4.66 2.95
N ILE A 166 -11.14 3.60 3.07
CA ILE A 166 -11.56 2.32 3.70
C ILE A 166 -11.65 2.45 5.23
N SER A 167 -11.16 3.54 5.82
CA SER A 167 -10.97 3.68 7.27
C SER A 167 -10.06 2.59 7.86
N ASN A 168 -9.12 2.06 7.08
CA ASN A 168 -8.11 1.13 7.58
C ASN A 168 -6.96 1.91 8.24
N PHE A 169 -7.22 2.38 9.46
CA PHE A 169 -6.30 3.25 10.19
C PHE A 169 -4.97 2.59 10.58
N ALA A 170 -4.95 1.26 10.71
CA ALA A 170 -3.73 0.51 11.03
C ALA A 170 -2.71 0.60 9.89
N ARG A 171 -3.13 0.30 8.66
CA ARG A 171 -2.28 0.45 7.48
C ARG A 171 -1.99 1.92 7.16
N LEU A 172 -2.97 2.80 7.34
CA LEU A 172 -2.79 4.24 7.15
C LEU A 172 -1.67 4.79 8.04
N ALA A 173 -1.64 4.44 9.33
CA ALA A 173 -0.60 4.88 10.25
C ALA A 173 0.80 4.48 9.76
N ILE A 174 0.96 3.25 9.30
CA ILE A 174 2.23 2.75 8.72
C ILE A 174 2.58 3.53 7.45
N THR A 175 1.62 3.79 6.56
CA THR A 175 1.88 4.59 5.35
C THR A 175 2.33 6.01 5.66
N LEU A 176 1.75 6.63 6.68
CA LEU A 176 2.09 7.98 7.13
C LEU A 176 3.48 8.05 7.76
N VAL A 177 3.89 6.99 8.47
CA VAL A 177 5.26 6.83 8.95
C VAL A 177 6.25 6.83 7.78
N HIS A 178 5.97 6.07 6.71
CA HIS A 178 6.85 6.06 5.52
C HIS A 178 6.88 7.40 4.79
N LEU A 179 5.82 8.20 4.87
CA LEU A 179 5.77 9.58 4.37
C LEU A 179 6.41 10.61 5.32
N GLN A 180 6.96 10.17 6.46
CA GLN A 180 7.51 11.04 7.52
C GLN A 180 6.47 12.00 8.14
N GLU A 181 5.17 11.73 7.95
CA GLU A 181 4.07 12.49 8.55
C GLU A 181 3.70 11.91 9.93
N TYR A 182 4.61 12.02 10.90
CA TYR A 182 4.46 11.37 12.21
C TYR A 182 3.23 11.83 12.99
N GLN A 183 2.88 13.12 12.93
CA GLN A 183 1.68 13.64 13.62
C GLN A 183 0.40 12.95 13.14
N GLY A 184 0.24 12.82 11.82
CA GLY A 184 -0.90 12.11 11.23
C GLY A 184 -0.88 10.61 11.52
N ALA A 185 0.32 10.00 11.60
CA ALA A 185 0.48 8.61 11.97
C ALA A 185 0.00 8.32 13.41
N VAL A 186 0.33 9.18 14.37
CA VAL A 186 -0.13 9.08 15.77
C VAL A 186 -1.65 9.20 15.86
N ASP A 187 -2.25 10.15 15.15
CA ASP A 187 -3.71 10.32 15.14
C ASP A 187 -4.42 9.12 14.49
N SER A 188 -3.82 8.54 13.45
CA SER A 188 -4.32 7.32 12.82
C SER A 188 -4.17 6.10 13.74
N ALA A 189 -3.04 5.96 14.44
CA ALA A 189 -2.83 4.90 15.43
C ALA A 189 -3.85 4.98 16.57
N ARG A 190 -4.21 6.20 17.01
CA ARG A 190 -5.27 6.42 17.99
C ARG A 190 -6.63 5.93 17.52
N LYS A 191 -6.98 6.15 16.24
CA LYS A 191 -8.22 5.65 15.65
C LYS A 191 -8.21 4.13 15.46
N ALA A 192 -7.05 3.56 15.11
CA ALA A 192 -6.90 2.11 14.96
C ALA A 192 -7.01 1.36 16.29
N ASN A 193 -6.52 1.98 17.38
CA ASN A 193 -6.54 1.43 18.75
C ASN A 193 -5.97 0.00 18.85
N SER A 194 -4.87 -0.26 18.13
CA SER A 194 -4.17 -1.54 18.12
C SER A 194 -2.77 -1.38 18.72
N THR A 195 -2.42 -2.23 19.69
CA THR A 195 -1.10 -2.21 20.33
C THR A 195 0.02 -2.42 19.31
N ARG A 196 -0.20 -3.26 18.30
CA ARG A 196 0.76 -3.47 17.21
C ARG A 196 1.03 -2.20 16.42
N THR A 197 -0.02 -1.46 16.05
CA THR A 197 0.12 -0.20 15.31
C THR A 197 0.82 0.86 16.15
N TRP A 198 0.51 0.94 17.44
CA TRP A 198 1.22 1.84 18.35
C TRP A 198 2.71 1.53 18.42
N LYS A 199 3.09 0.25 18.52
CA LYS A 199 4.50 -0.17 18.53
C LYS A 199 5.22 0.23 17.26
N GLU A 200 4.67 -0.10 16.10
CA GLU A 200 5.29 0.23 14.80
C GLU A 200 5.47 1.75 14.63
N VAL A 201 4.47 2.56 15.00
CA VAL A 201 4.56 4.03 14.95
C VAL A 201 5.57 4.56 15.98
N CYS A 202 5.54 4.05 17.22
CA CYS A 202 6.46 4.47 18.28
C CYS A 202 7.91 4.20 17.89
N PHE A 203 8.22 2.98 17.44
CA PHE A 203 9.57 2.58 17.04
C PHE A 203 10.10 3.46 15.91
N SER A 204 9.26 3.76 14.93
CA SER A 204 9.61 4.64 13.81
C SER A 204 9.81 6.09 14.25
N CYS A 205 9.00 6.61 15.19
CA CYS A 205 9.19 7.93 15.79
C CYS A 205 10.51 8.02 16.59
N VAL A 206 10.93 6.92 17.24
CA VAL A 206 12.23 6.86 17.91
C VAL A 206 13.38 6.86 16.90
N GLU A 207 13.24 6.18 15.75
CA GLU A 207 14.24 6.21 14.66
C GLU A 207 14.43 7.61 14.09
N SER A 208 13.34 8.36 13.96
CA SER A 208 13.35 9.70 13.41
C SER A 208 13.75 10.79 14.41
N GLY A 209 13.89 10.46 15.70
CA GLY A 209 14.20 11.41 16.77
C GLY A 209 13.02 12.26 17.23
N GLU A 210 11.79 11.91 16.84
CA GLU A 210 10.55 12.59 17.24
C GLU A 210 10.08 12.11 18.62
N PHE A 211 10.87 12.38 19.66
CA PHE A 211 10.66 11.83 21.01
C PHE A 211 9.35 12.25 21.66
N ARG A 212 8.85 13.47 21.38
CA ARG A 212 7.57 13.94 21.91
C ARG A 212 6.41 13.07 21.41
N LEU A 213 6.40 12.73 20.12
CA LEU A 213 5.38 11.86 19.53
C LEU A 213 5.58 10.41 19.94
N ALA A 214 6.84 9.95 20.01
CA ALA A 214 7.18 8.65 20.54
C ALA A 214 6.69 8.46 21.99
N GLN A 215 6.81 9.50 22.83
CA GLN A 215 6.32 9.47 24.20
C GLN A 215 4.80 9.25 24.26
N MET A 216 4.04 10.00 23.47
CA MET A 216 2.58 9.83 23.39
C MET A 216 2.20 8.42 22.95
N CYS A 217 2.89 7.85 21.96
CA CYS A 217 2.65 6.47 21.51
C CYS A 217 3.06 5.45 22.58
N GLY A 218 4.21 5.67 23.23
CA GLY A 218 4.78 4.81 24.25
C GLY A 218 3.84 4.65 25.44
N LEU A 219 3.15 5.72 25.86
CA LEU A 219 2.16 5.66 26.95
C LEU A 219 1.01 4.68 26.66
N HIS A 220 0.64 4.51 25.39
CA HIS A 220 -0.37 3.53 24.99
C HIS A 220 0.16 2.09 24.91
N ILE A 221 1.49 1.90 24.84
CA ILE A 221 2.13 0.58 24.77
C ILE A 221 2.47 0.08 26.18
N VAL A 222 3.12 0.90 27.01
CA VAL A 222 3.62 0.53 28.34
C VAL A 222 2.53 0.07 29.32
N VAL A 223 1.27 0.38 29.06
CA VAL A 223 0.14 -0.14 29.84
C VAL A 223 -0.10 -1.63 29.63
N HIS A 224 0.49 -2.23 28.58
CA HIS A 224 0.46 -3.66 28.30
C HIS A 224 1.76 -4.31 28.81
N ALA A 225 1.64 -5.15 29.84
CA ALA A 225 2.80 -5.76 30.50
C ALA A 225 3.66 -6.63 29.56
N ASP A 226 3.02 -7.34 28.64
CA ASP A 226 3.70 -8.26 27.71
C ASP A 226 4.58 -7.53 26.69
N GLU A 227 4.31 -6.25 26.43
CA GLU A 227 5.00 -5.43 25.42
C GLU A 227 6.09 -4.52 26.02
N LEU A 228 6.14 -4.43 27.35
CA LEU A 228 7.05 -3.54 28.06
C LEU A 228 8.52 -3.91 27.84
N GLU A 229 8.85 -5.20 27.89
CA GLU A 229 10.22 -5.69 27.73
C GLU A 229 10.77 -5.39 26.33
N ASP A 230 9.95 -5.55 25.29
CA ASP A 230 10.34 -5.27 23.91
C ASP A 230 10.57 -3.77 23.68
N LEU A 231 9.70 -2.92 24.22
CA LEU A 231 9.87 -1.47 24.17
C LEU A 231 11.16 -1.00 24.87
N ILE A 232 11.47 -1.57 26.03
CA ILE A 232 12.69 -1.23 26.79
C ILE A 232 13.92 -1.62 25.99
N THR A 233 13.95 -2.85 25.47
CA THR A 233 15.08 -3.35 24.66
C THR A 233 15.33 -2.44 23.47
N HIS A 234 14.25 -2.04 22.77
CA HIS A 234 14.33 -1.16 21.62
C HIS A 234 14.91 0.24 21.94
N TYR A 235 14.51 0.85 23.05
CA TYR A 235 15.06 2.12 23.50
C TYR A 235 16.51 1.99 24.00
N GLN A 236 16.84 0.87 24.66
CA GLN A 236 18.18 0.61 25.20
C GLN A 236 19.21 0.37 24.10
N ASP A 237 18.88 -0.44 23.08
CA ASP A 237 19.77 -0.74 21.96
C ASP A 237 20.18 0.51 21.17
N ARG A 238 19.34 1.55 21.21
CA ARG A 238 19.58 2.84 20.55
C ARG A 238 20.23 3.89 21.47
N GLY A 239 20.33 3.61 22.76
CA GLY A 239 20.93 4.52 23.73
C GLY A 239 20.01 5.66 24.21
N TYR A 240 18.70 5.61 23.94
CA TYR A 240 17.76 6.67 24.33
C TYR A 240 17.22 6.47 25.76
N PHE A 241 18.11 6.39 26.74
CA PHE A 241 17.76 6.07 28.13
C PHE A 241 17.00 7.20 28.85
N GLU A 242 17.33 8.46 28.57
CA GLU A 242 16.66 9.63 29.15
C GLU A 242 15.18 9.68 28.78
N GLU A 243 14.88 9.45 27.49
CA GLU A 243 13.52 9.45 26.96
C GLU A 243 12.72 8.26 27.47
N LEU A 244 13.35 7.08 27.62
CA LEU A 244 12.72 5.91 28.21
C LEU A 244 12.36 6.15 29.69
N ILE A 245 13.26 6.78 30.46
CA ILE A 245 13.00 7.15 31.84
C ILE A 245 11.84 8.14 31.92
N SER A 246 11.85 9.21 31.10
CA SER A 246 10.77 10.20 31.06
C SER A 246 9.42 9.59 30.66
N LEU A 247 9.43 8.65 29.71
CA LEU A 247 8.24 7.88 29.33
C LEU A 247 7.67 7.11 30.52
N LEU A 248 8.51 6.34 31.22
CA LEU A 248 8.07 5.53 32.35
C LEU A 248 7.62 6.39 33.54
N GLU A 249 8.33 7.50 33.83
CA GLU A 249 7.95 8.52 34.81
C GLU A 249 6.52 8.99 34.58
N ALA A 250 6.19 9.38 33.34
CA ALA A 250 4.84 9.80 32.96
C ALA A 250 3.83 8.65 33.04
N ALA A 251 4.24 7.44 32.70
CA ALA A 251 3.37 6.28 32.65
C ALA A 251 2.93 5.78 34.03
N LEU A 252 3.73 6.00 35.10
CA LEU A 252 3.34 5.62 36.47
C LEU A 252 2.13 6.40 36.98
N GLY A 253 1.87 7.59 36.42
CA GLY A 253 0.70 8.40 36.71
C GLY A 253 -0.60 7.87 36.09
N LEU A 254 -0.54 6.86 35.21
CA LEU A 254 -1.72 6.27 34.57
C LEU A 254 -2.43 5.29 35.50
N GLU A 255 -3.77 5.28 35.48
CA GLU A 255 -4.59 4.35 36.28
C GLU A 255 -4.27 2.88 36.00
N ARG A 256 -3.81 2.56 34.79
CA ARG A 256 -3.47 1.20 34.33
C ARG A 256 -2.01 0.81 34.61
N ALA A 257 -1.29 1.56 35.44
CA ALA A 257 0.10 1.24 35.78
C ALA A 257 0.20 -0.11 36.51
N HIS A 258 1.13 -0.96 36.09
CA HIS A 258 1.33 -2.31 36.65
C HIS A 258 2.76 -2.49 37.19
N MET A 259 2.99 -3.55 37.98
CA MET A 259 4.25 -3.79 38.71
C MET A 259 5.52 -3.79 37.82
N GLY A 260 5.39 -4.24 36.57
CA GLY A 260 6.49 -4.24 35.59
C GLY A 260 7.09 -2.86 35.39
N MET A 261 6.24 -1.82 35.25
CA MET A 261 6.68 -0.45 35.01
C MET A 261 7.52 0.11 36.16
N PHE A 262 7.10 -0.12 37.41
CA PHE A 262 7.84 0.32 38.60
C PHE A 262 9.18 -0.41 38.73
N THR A 263 9.20 -1.70 38.42
CA THR A 263 10.39 -2.56 38.49
C THR A 263 11.42 -2.15 37.45
N GLU A 264 11.01 -1.99 36.20
CA GLU A 264 11.90 -1.61 35.10
C GLU A 264 12.41 -0.18 35.25
N LEU A 265 11.58 0.75 35.73
CA LEU A 265 12.06 2.10 36.06
C LEU A 265 13.14 2.08 37.16
N ALA A 266 12.96 1.27 38.20
CA ALA A 266 13.96 1.12 39.25
C ALA A 266 15.29 0.56 38.69
N ILE A 267 15.23 -0.38 37.74
CA ILE A 267 16.42 -0.90 37.06
C ILE A 267 17.11 0.21 36.25
N LEU A 268 16.35 1.06 35.56
CA LEU A 268 16.92 2.19 34.81
C LEU A 268 17.54 3.25 35.74
N TYR A 269 16.88 3.60 36.84
CA TYR A 269 17.44 4.51 37.83
C TYR A 269 18.73 3.97 38.45
N SER A 270 18.80 2.66 38.74
CA SER A 270 20.01 2.07 39.29
C SER A 270 21.25 2.28 38.39
N LYS A 271 21.06 2.28 37.07
CA LYS A 271 22.15 2.42 36.08
C LYS A 271 22.45 3.87 35.71
N TYR A 272 21.42 4.69 35.53
CA TYR A 272 21.55 6.01 34.89
C TYR A 272 21.26 7.19 35.82
N LYS A 273 20.41 7.03 36.84
CA LYS A 273 20.05 8.09 37.79
C LYS A 273 19.96 7.59 39.24
N PRO A 274 21.10 7.25 39.87
CA PRO A 274 21.14 6.79 41.26
C PRO A 274 20.42 7.71 42.25
N GLU A 275 20.50 9.03 42.03
CA GLU A 275 19.95 10.05 42.93
C GLU A 275 18.43 9.93 43.12
N LYS A 276 17.70 9.49 42.09
CA LYS A 276 16.24 9.30 42.13
C LYS A 276 15.82 7.92 42.64
N MET A 277 16.75 6.97 42.73
CA MET A 277 16.45 5.58 43.05
C MET A 277 15.84 5.43 44.44
N LYS A 278 16.43 6.10 45.43
CA LYS A 278 15.96 6.03 46.82
C LYS A 278 14.53 6.53 46.97
N GLU A 279 14.23 7.71 46.41
CA GLU A 279 12.89 8.31 46.46
C GLU A 279 11.85 7.40 45.78
N HIS A 280 12.19 6.81 44.64
CA HIS A 280 11.32 5.87 43.93
C HIS A 280 10.98 4.64 44.78
N LEU A 281 11.98 4.06 45.45
CA LEU A 281 11.77 2.89 46.31
C LEU A 281 10.98 3.22 47.56
N GLU A 282 11.25 4.36 48.22
CA GLU A 282 10.50 4.80 49.39
C GLU A 282 9.00 4.96 49.09
N LEU A 283 8.65 5.44 47.90
CA LEU A 283 7.27 5.64 47.47
C LEU A 283 6.59 4.35 46.95
N PHE A 284 7.34 3.49 46.23
CA PHE A 284 6.74 2.41 45.43
C PHE A 284 7.19 0.99 45.77
N TRP A 285 7.87 0.77 46.91
CA TRP A 285 8.36 -0.55 47.35
C TRP A 285 7.30 -1.67 47.33
N SER A 286 6.03 -1.35 47.57
CA SER A 286 4.93 -2.34 47.58
C SER A 286 4.50 -2.82 46.18
N ARG A 287 4.92 -2.11 45.12
CA ARG A 287 4.52 -2.34 43.72
C ARG A 287 5.70 -2.70 42.81
N VAL A 288 6.84 -3.12 43.37
CA VAL A 288 8.04 -3.54 42.63
C VAL A 288 8.37 -5.01 42.89
N ASN A 289 9.08 -5.63 41.94
CA ASN A 289 9.65 -6.96 42.13
C ASN A 289 11.01 -6.87 42.86
N ILE A 290 10.97 -7.00 44.19
CA ILE A 290 12.14 -6.84 45.08
C ILE A 290 13.34 -7.72 44.64
N PRO A 291 13.20 -9.04 44.40
CA PRO A 291 14.34 -9.86 43.95
C PRO A 291 15.02 -9.43 42.65
N LYS A 292 14.27 -8.81 41.72
CA LYS A 292 14.83 -8.30 40.47
C LYS A 292 15.57 -6.98 40.70
N VAL A 293 14.98 -6.09 41.49
CA VAL A 293 15.57 -4.78 41.83
C VAL A 293 16.82 -4.93 42.70
N LEU A 294 16.83 -5.83 43.68
CA LEU A 294 18.02 -6.10 44.51
C LEU A 294 19.23 -6.46 43.67
N ARG A 295 19.06 -7.36 42.68
CA ARG A 295 20.15 -7.72 41.75
C ARG A 295 20.66 -6.54 40.95
N ALA A 296 19.77 -5.65 40.50
CA ALA A 296 20.17 -4.44 39.77
C ALA A 296 20.88 -3.42 40.67
N ALA A 297 20.40 -3.22 41.90
CA ALA A 297 21.01 -2.33 42.88
C ALA A 297 22.38 -2.83 43.38
N GLU A 298 22.56 -4.16 43.51
CA GLU A 298 23.84 -4.81 43.83
C GLU A 298 24.87 -4.57 42.71
N GLN A 299 24.46 -4.73 41.45
CA GLN A 299 25.30 -4.44 40.29
C GLN A 299 25.69 -2.96 40.20
N ALA A 300 24.83 -2.06 40.68
CA ALA A 300 25.08 -0.61 40.69
C ALA A 300 25.76 -0.11 41.97
N HIS A 301 26.07 -0.99 42.94
CA HIS A 301 26.67 -0.65 44.24
C HIS A 301 25.89 0.40 45.05
N LEU A 302 24.56 0.37 44.97
CA LEU A 302 23.66 1.29 45.67
C LEU A 302 23.34 0.80 47.09
N TRP A 303 24.31 0.95 47.99
CA TRP A 303 24.24 0.38 49.35
C TRP A 303 23.14 0.97 50.23
N ALA A 304 22.82 2.27 50.08
CA ALA A 304 21.79 2.90 50.90
C ALA A 304 20.39 2.37 50.56
N GLU A 305 20.16 2.14 49.27
CA GLU A 305 18.94 1.60 48.69
C GLU A 305 18.84 0.08 48.91
N LEU A 306 19.96 -0.65 48.85
CA LEU A 306 20.02 -2.08 49.17
C LEU A 306 19.70 -2.40 50.62
N VAL A 307 20.07 -1.53 51.56
CA VAL A 307 19.74 -1.71 52.98
C VAL A 307 18.26 -1.43 53.24
N PHE A 308 17.63 -0.61 52.41
CA PHE A 308 16.21 -0.28 52.52
C PHE A 308 15.28 -1.37 51.96
N LEU A 309 15.68 -2.02 50.86
CA LEU A 309 14.95 -3.11 50.19
C LEU A 309 15.03 -4.44 50.95
#